data_AF-A0A381XU10-F1
#
_entry.id   AF-A0A381XU10-F1
#
_cell.length_a   1.000
_cell.length_b   1.000
_cell.length_c   1.000
_cell.angle_alpha   90.00
_cell.angle_beta   90.00
_cell.angle_gamma   90.00
#
_symmetry.space_group_name_H-M   'P 1'
#
loop_
_entity.id
_entity.type
_entity.pdbx_description
1 polymer ?
#
loop_
_entity_poly.entity_id
_entity_poly.type
_entity_poly.pdbx_seq_one_letter_code
_entity_poly.pdbx_strand_id
1 'polypeptide(L)'
;NNRQIIKSDLIPHFWRAPLDNDLGNQMHIRTARWKNVGKELTVQYFQRSLANNVAKIKVITEHKITGSRITMTYRIYGNGLIDIQQQLKTGNKKLPEIPRFGMKMTLPKDFNRLTWYGRGPHESYWDRKTSTSVKVFSGSVWDQTYPYVRPQETGNKTDIRWMALDNGTIGLLAIGQPTFDGSVHQYPYSDLDYVPAGRHHGKLDLQPKNQVDWLIDYRQTGVGGDNSWGARPHLKYTLAGNSISYEYHFYLRPFVKDDDLMTLSKLKIK
;
A
#
# COMPACT_ATOMS: atom_id res chain seq x y z
N ASN A 1 -0.78 -11.89 23.71
CA ASN A 1 -1.83 -11.21 24.53
C ASN A 1 -3.24 -11.32 23.92
N ASN A 2 -3.59 -12.37 23.16
CA ASN A 2 -4.94 -12.66 22.63
C ASN A 2 -5.74 -11.50 22.00
N ARG A 3 -5.07 -10.43 21.52
CA ARG A 3 -5.71 -9.28 20.89
C ARG A 3 -5.50 -9.35 19.39
N GLN A 4 -6.60 -9.31 18.64
CA GLN A 4 -6.57 -9.22 17.18
C GLN A 4 -6.16 -7.80 16.76
N ILE A 5 -5.04 -7.68 16.04
CA ILE A 5 -4.51 -6.40 15.53
C ILE A 5 -5.01 -6.11 14.12
N ILE A 6 -5.35 -7.15 13.35
CA ILE A 6 -5.73 -7.04 11.94
C ILE A 6 -7.21 -7.38 11.78
N LYS A 7 -7.99 -6.48 11.17
CA LYS A 7 -9.42 -6.66 10.86
C LYS A 7 -9.63 -7.41 9.54
N SER A 8 -8.75 -7.24 8.56
CA SER A 8 -8.75 -8.01 7.30
C SER A 8 -7.35 -8.33 6.83
N ASP A 9 -7.20 -9.46 6.15
CA ASP A 9 -5.94 -9.99 5.64
C ASP A 9 -5.09 -8.97 4.87
N LEU A 10 -3.77 -9.18 4.95
CA LEU A 10 -2.79 -8.48 4.12
C LEU A 10 -2.78 -9.08 2.71
N ILE A 11 -3.38 -8.37 1.76
CA ILE A 11 -3.59 -8.85 0.39
C ILE A 11 -2.76 -8.06 -0.63
N PRO A 12 -2.26 -8.71 -1.70
CA PRO A 12 -1.70 -8.01 -2.86
C PRO A 12 -2.69 -6.97 -3.41
N HIS A 13 -2.21 -5.75 -3.66
CA HIS A 13 -3.04 -4.64 -4.13
C HIS A 13 -2.41 -3.97 -5.35
N PHE A 14 -3.16 -3.89 -6.45
CA PHE A 14 -2.69 -3.41 -7.74
C PHE A 14 -3.47 -2.22 -8.30
N TRP A 15 -4.38 -1.68 -7.49
CA TRP A 15 -5.29 -0.60 -7.89
C TRP A 15 -4.98 0.69 -7.16
N ARG A 16 -5.36 1.79 -7.80
CA ARG A 16 -5.44 3.11 -7.19
C ARG A 16 -6.75 3.75 -7.60
N ALA A 17 -7.42 4.39 -6.64
CA ALA A 17 -8.59 5.23 -6.89
C ALA A 17 -8.25 6.32 -7.93
N PRO A 18 -8.98 6.44 -9.05
CA PRO A 18 -8.62 7.36 -10.12
C PRO A 18 -8.61 8.85 -9.70
N LEU A 19 -7.51 9.53 -10.02
CA LEU A 19 -7.41 11.00 -10.03
C LEU A 19 -8.16 11.60 -11.22
N ASP A 20 -8.41 12.91 -11.23
CA ASP A 20 -9.00 13.57 -12.41
C ASP A 20 -8.13 13.40 -13.68
N ASN A 21 -6.80 13.49 -13.53
CA ASN A 21 -5.86 13.19 -14.61
C ASN A 21 -6.00 11.74 -15.13
N ASP A 22 -6.23 10.77 -14.24
CA ASP A 22 -6.40 9.35 -14.57
C ASP A 22 -7.73 9.12 -15.32
N LEU A 23 -8.79 9.83 -14.94
CA LEU A 23 -10.07 9.81 -15.67
C LEU A 23 -9.91 10.40 -17.07
N GLY A 24 -9.25 11.57 -17.18
CA GLY A 24 -8.99 12.25 -18.44
C GLY A 24 -8.17 11.44 -19.44
N ASN A 25 -7.24 10.59 -18.96
CA ASN A 25 -6.46 9.69 -19.82
C ASN A 25 -7.02 8.26 -19.90
N GLN A 26 -8.22 8.01 -19.36
CA GLN A 26 -8.91 6.72 -19.36
C GLN A 26 -8.16 5.58 -18.66
N MET A 27 -7.31 5.86 -17.67
CA MET A 27 -6.60 4.85 -16.89
C MET A 27 -7.57 3.85 -16.24
N HIS A 28 -8.72 4.32 -15.74
CA HIS A 28 -9.69 3.46 -15.07
C HIS A 28 -10.28 2.37 -15.98
N ILE A 29 -10.37 2.63 -17.29
CA ILE A 29 -10.79 1.67 -18.31
C ILE A 29 -9.60 0.83 -18.77
N ARG A 30 -8.52 1.50 -19.18
CA ARG A 30 -7.33 0.85 -19.76
C ARG A 30 -6.70 -0.15 -18.79
N THR A 31 -6.65 0.18 -17.50
CA THR A 31 -6.01 -0.61 -16.44
C THR A 31 -6.97 -1.45 -15.60
N ALA A 32 -8.27 -1.49 -15.97
CA ALA A 32 -9.33 -2.14 -15.19
C ALA A 32 -9.03 -3.60 -14.76
N ARG A 33 -8.25 -4.32 -15.57
CA ARG A 33 -7.82 -5.71 -15.29
C ARG A 33 -6.98 -5.85 -14.02
N TRP A 34 -6.40 -4.76 -13.52
CA TRP A 34 -5.62 -4.73 -12.27
C TRP A 34 -6.49 -4.50 -11.03
N LYS A 35 -7.73 -4.00 -11.20
CA LYS A 35 -8.58 -3.51 -10.10
C LYS A 35 -8.86 -4.55 -9.02
N ASN A 36 -9.24 -5.76 -9.44
CA ASN A 36 -9.68 -6.82 -8.54
C ASN A 36 -8.66 -7.94 -8.33
N VAL A 37 -7.43 -7.80 -8.84
CA VAL A 37 -6.44 -8.88 -8.84
C VAL A 37 -6.31 -9.54 -7.47
N GLY A 38 -6.15 -8.75 -6.40
CA GLY A 38 -5.99 -9.27 -5.04
C GLY A 38 -7.19 -10.04 -4.48
N LYS A 39 -8.39 -9.87 -5.05
CA LYS A 39 -9.63 -10.58 -4.66
C LYS A 39 -9.91 -11.81 -5.52
N GLU A 40 -9.30 -11.88 -6.70
CA GLU A 40 -9.55 -12.90 -7.72
C GLU A 40 -8.38 -13.89 -7.85
N LEU A 41 -7.48 -13.94 -6.87
CA LEU A 41 -6.34 -14.85 -6.83
C LEU A 41 -6.77 -16.29 -6.54
N THR A 42 -6.25 -17.23 -7.32
CA THR A 42 -6.37 -18.67 -7.05
C THR A 42 -5.02 -19.20 -6.55
N VAL A 43 -5.04 -19.90 -5.41
CA VAL A 43 -3.85 -20.56 -4.85
C VAL A 43 -3.46 -21.75 -5.73
N GLN A 44 -2.21 -21.76 -6.20
CA GLN A 44 -1.61 -22.84 -6.97
C GLN A 44 -0.66 -23.69 -6.14
N TYR A 45 -0.02 -23.07 -5.15
CA TYR A 45 0.95 -23.74 -4.29
C TYR A 45 0.93 -23.11 -2.90
N PHE A 46 0.98 -23.97 -1.88
CA PHE A 46 1.11 -23.58 -0.49
C PHE A 46 2.14 -24.48 0.18
N GLN A 47 3.10 -23.87 0.88
CA GLN A 47 4.09 -24.57 1.68
C GLN A 47 4.32 -23.83 2.98
N ARG A 48 4.44 -24.59 4.06
CA ARG A 48 4.94 -24.11 5.35
C ARG A 48 6.11 -24.96 5.82
N SER A 49 7.08 -24.31 6.46
CA SER A 49 8.18 -25.00 7.16
C SER A 49 8.54 -24.25 8.43
N LEU A 50 9.15 -24.96 9.38
CA LEU A 50 9.73 -24.41 10.58
C LEU A 50 11.16 -24.93 10.68
N ALA A 51 12.13 -24.04 10.66
CA ALA A 51 13.54 -24.38 10.82
C ALA A 51 14.25 -23.22 11.53
N ASN A 52 15.20 -23.52 12.42
CA ASN A 52 16.01 -22.52 13.14
C ASN A 52 15.17 -21.41 13.80
N ASN A 53 14.04 -21.76 14.43
CA ASN A 53 13.09 -20.82 15.05
C ASN A 53 12.49 -19.77 14.10
N VAL A 54 12.47 -20.06 12.80
CA VAL A 54 11.83 -19.23 11.77
C VAL A 54 10.73 -20.05 11.09
N ALA A 55 9.49 -19.58 11.21
CA ALA A 55 8.39 -20.13 10.44
C ALA A 55 8.37 -19.48 9.05
N LYS A 56 8.44 -20.28 7.99
CA LYS A 56 8.37 -19.82 6.61
C LYS A 56 7.07 -20.28 5.97
N ILE A 57 6.33 -19.36 5.38
CA ILE A 57 5.11 -19.64 4.62
C ILE A 57 5.31 -19.12 3.21
N LYS A 58 5.15 -19.98 2.20
CA LYS A 58 5.22 -19.60 0.79
C LYS A 58 3.88 -19.93 0.12
N VAL A 59 3.31 -18.93 -0.54
CA VAL A 59 2.07 -19.06 -1.31
C VAL A 59 2.34 -18.59 -2.73
N ILE A 60 2.01 -19.41 -3.72
CA ILE A 60 2.01 -19.01 -5.13
C ILE A 60 0.56 -18.96 -5.57
N THR A 61 0.16 -17.82 -6.12
CA THR A 61 -1.17 -17.58 -6.64
C THR A 61 -1.09 -17.16 -8.10
N GLU A 62 -2.20 -17.35 -8.80
CA GLU A 62 -2.37 -16.88 -10.17
C GLU A 62 -3.67 -16.10 -10.32
N HIS A 63 -3.62 -15.08 -11.17
CA HIS A 63 -4.78 -14.30 -11.55
C HIS A 63 -5.15 -14.61 -13.01
N LYS A 64 -6.32 -15.20 -13.22
CA LYS A 64 -6.75 -15.71 -14.54
C LYS A 64 -6.78 -14.61 -15.62
N ILE A 65 -7.32 -13.44 -15.31
CA ILE A 65 -7.54 -12.36 -16.29
C ILE A 65 -6.20 -11.82 -16.79
N THR A 66 -5.30 -11.46 -15.88
CA THR A 66 -3.97 -10.91 -16.26
C THR A 66 -2.97 -11.99 -16.63
N GLY A 67 -3.19 -13.26 -16.23
CA GLY A 67 -2.19 -14.33 -16.38
C GLY A 67 -0.95 -14.10 -15.50
N SER A 68 -1.09 -13.29 -14.45
CA SER A 68 0.01 -12.96 -13.54
C SER A 68 0.15 -14.03 -12.46
N ARG A 69 1.39 -14.38 -12.13
CA ARG A 69 1.75 -15.21 -10.98
C ARG A 69 2.28 -14.33 -9.87
N ILE A 70 1.72 -14.46 -8.68
CA ILE A 70 2.13 -13.71 -7.49
C ILE A 70 2.64 -14.70 -6.45
N THR A 71 3.89 -14.53 -6.03
CA THR A 71 4.51 -15.33 -4.96
C THR A 71 4.63 -14.47 -3.70
N MET A 72 3.99 -14.92 -2.63
CA MET A 72 4.15 -14.35 -1.30
C MET A 72 5.02 -15.28 -0.47
N THR A 73 6.05 -14.72 0.17
CA THR A 73 6.86 -15.43 1.18
C THR A 73 6.83 -14.65 2.47
N TYR A 74 6.41 -15.31 3.55
CA TYR A 74 6.44 -14.80 4.91
C TYR A 74 7.53 -15.54 5.67
N ARG A 75 8.38 -14.82 6.42
CA ARG A 75 9.29 -15.42 7.42
C ARG A 75 9.02 -14.77 8.77
N ILE A 76 8.59 -15.57 9.73
CA ILE A 76 8.21 -15.13 11.07
C ILE A 76 9.33 -15.55 12.02
N TYR A 77 9.97 -14.56 12.65
CA TYR A 77 11.09 -14.75 13.55
C TYR A 77 10.64 -14.81 15.01
N GLY A 78 11.40 -15.50 15.85
CA GLY A 78 11.10 -15.62 17.29
C GLY A 78 11.06 -14.29 18.07
N ASN A 79 11.62 -13.21 17.50
CA ASN A 79 11.57 -11.86 18.07
C ASN A 79 10.34 -11.04 17.63
N GLY A 80 9.37 -11.67 16.95
CA GLY A 80 8.13 -11.06 16.47
C GLY A 80 8.23 -10.29 15.14
N LEU A 81 9.42 -10.22 14.53
CA LEU A 81 9.59 -9.64 13.20
C LEU A 81 8.98 -10.57 12.13
N ILE A 82 8.30 -9.99 11.16
CA ILE A 82 7.72 -10.70 10.01
C ILE A 82 8.31 -10.10 8.74
N ASP A 83 9.15 -10.87 8.03
CA ASP A 83 9.61 -10.60 6.67
C ASP A 83 8.51 -10.96 5.68
N ILE A 84 8.13 -10.00 4.85
CA ILE A 84 7.11 -10.14 3.82
C ILE A 84 7.74 -9.78 2.48
N GLN A 85 7.80 -10.78 1.61
CA GLN A 85 8.28 -10.67 0.25
C GLN A 85 7.14 -10.96 -0.73
N GLN A 86 6.88 -10.01 -1.62
CA GLN A 86 5.93 -10.12 -2.72
C GLN A 86 6.67 -10.10 -4.05
N GLN A 87 6.46 -11.12 -4.87
CA GLN A 87 6.96 -11.15 -6.25
C GLN A 87 5.78 -11.19 -7.20
N LEU A 88 5.80 -10.33 -8.22
CA LEU A 88 4.87 -10.37 -9.35
C LEU A 88 5.65 -10.80 -10.59
N LYS A 89 5.17 -11.83 -11.28
CA LYS A 89 5.60 -12.20 -12.63
C LYS A 89 4.41 -12.12 -13.56
N THR A 90 4.49 -11.25 -14.56
CA THR A 90 3.45 -11.15 -15.59
C THR A 90 3.75 -12.15 -16.71
N GLY A 91 2.75 -12.89 -17.18
CA GLY A 91 2.90 -13.77 -18.35
C GLY A 91 3.03 -12.99 -19.67
N ASN A 92 2.85 -13.70 -20.78
CA ASN A 92 3.01 -13.15 -22.14
C ASN A 92 1.80 -12.35 -22.66
N LYS A 93 0.74 -12.20 -21.85
CA LYS A 93 -0.43 -11.41 -22.24
C LYS A 93 -0.04 -9.95 -22.37
N LYS A 94 -0.57 -9.25 -23.38
CA LYS A 94 -0.43 -7.79 -23.48
C LYS A 94 -1.25 -7.11 -22.38
N LEU A 95 -0.56 -6.59 -21.37
CA LEU A 95 -1.11 -5.91 -20.20
C LEU A 95 -0.78 -4.41 -20.24
N PRO A 96 -1.69 -3.55 -19.75
CA PRO A 96 -1.44 -2.13 -19.58
C PRO A 96 -0.49 -1.90 -18.40
N GLU A 97 -0.10 -0.65 -18.19
CA GLU A 97 0.62 -0.22 -16.98
C GLU A 97 -0.08 -0.66 -15.69
N ILE A 98 0.70 -0.84 -14.63
CA ILE A 98 0.22 -1.21 -13.31
C ILE A 98 0.00 0.08 -12.50
N PRO A 99 -1.21 0.38 -12.02
CA PRO A 99 -1.48 1.58 -11.23
C PRO A 99 -0.65 1.68 -9.95
N ARG A 100 -0.59 0.58 -9.21
CA ARG A 100 0.09 0.43 -7.91
C ARG A 100 0.66 -0.99 -7.83
N PHE A 101 1.81 -1.16 -7.19
CA PHE A 101 2.29 -2.49 -6.79
C PHE A 101 2.61 -2.47 -5.30
N GLY A 102 1.80 -3.18 -4.52
CA GLY A 102 1.92 -3.19 -3.07
C GLY A 102 0.99 -4.19 -2.41
N MET A 103 0.72 -3.95 -1.14
CA MET A 103 -0.21 -4.71 -0.32
C MET A 103 -1.13 -3.80 0.47
N LYS A 104 -2.33 -4.29 0.78
CA LYS A 104 -3.31 -3.60 1.63
C LYS A 104 -3.73 -4.49 2.79
N MET A 105 -3.84 -3.93 3.98
CA MET A 105 -4.51 -4.56 5.13
C MET A 105 -5.50 -3.58 5.76
N THR A 106 -6.36 -4.09 6.64
CA THR A 106 -7.28 -3.27 7.43
C THR A 106 -7.03 -3.48 8.91
N LEU A 107 -6.86 -2.40 9.66
CA LEU A 107 -6.74 -2.38 11.11
C LEU A 107 -8.05 -1.89 11.79
N PRO A 108 -8.27 -2.21 13.07
CA PRO A 108 -9.33 -1.62 13.89
C PRO A 108 -9.26 -0.08 13.93
N LYS A 109 -10.41 0.58 14.12
CA LYS A 109 -10.53 2.06 14.07
C LYS A 109 -9.70 2.81 15.11
N ASP A 110 -9.31 2.14 16.19
CA ASP A 110 -8.54 2.73 17.29
C ASP A 110 -7.05 2.87 16.93
N PHE A 111 -6.56 2.25 15.85
CA PHE A 111 -5.22 2.46 15.29
C PHE A 111 -5.15 3.78 14.49
N ASN A 112 -5.56 4.88 15.13
CA ASN A 112 -5.82 6.16 14.50
C ASN A 112 -4.65 7.16 14.61
N ARG A 113 -3.51 6.75 15.16
CA ARG A 113 -2.29 7.54 15.20
C ARG A 113 -1.27 7.02 14.21
N LEU A 114 -0.74 7.94 13.41
CA LEU A 114 0.29 7.66 12.43
C LEU A 114 1.59 8.33 12.86
N THR A 115 2.68 7.58 12.84
CA THR A 115 4.05 8.13 12.87
C THR A 115 4.85 7.53 11.72
N TRP A 116 5.63 8.32 10.98
CA TRP A 116 6.47 7.79 9.91
C TRP A 116 7.80 8.51 9.79
N TYR A 117 8.83 7.78 9.40
CA TYR A 117 10.11 8.33 8.97
C TYR A 117 10.22 8.24 7.45
N GLY A 118 10.05 9.36 6.77
CA GLY A 118 9.98 9.42 5.31
C GLY A 118 9.71 10.83 4.83
N ARG A 119 9.22 10.98 3.60
CA ARG A 119 8.84 12.30 3.08
C ARG A 119 7.55 12.81 3.71
N GLY A 120 7.53 14.10 4.06
CA GLY A 120 6.35 14.78 4.61
C GLY A 120 6.57 16.30 4.80
N PRO A 121 5.64 16.99 5.49
CA PRO A 121 4.48 16.42 6.20
C PRO A 121 3.29 16.09 5.28
N HIS A 122 3.13 16.80 4.16
CA HIS A 122 2.03 16.61 3.20
C HIS A 122 2.22 15.41 2.27
N GLU A 123 1.18 15.09 1.50
CA GLU A 123 1.21 14.01 0.51
C GLU A 123 2.27 14.23 -0.57
N SER A 124 2.84 13.15 -1.08
CA SER A 124 3.84 13.14 -2.14
C SER A 124 3.66 11.93 -3.03
N TYR A 125 4.10 12.05 -4.28
CA TYR A 125 3.98 11.00 -5.31
C TYR A 125 5.29 10.88 -6.09
N TRP A 126 5.42 9.82 -6.89
CA TRP A 126 6.69 9.48 -7.57
C TRP A 126 7.25 10.65 -8.41
N ASP A 127 6.37 11.39 -9.07
CA ASP A 127 6.66 12.58 -9.88
C ASP A 127 6.46 13.92 -9.15
N ARG A 128 5.92 13.91 -7.91
CA ARG A 128 5.61 15.11 -7.13
C ARG A 128 6.03 14.96 -5.66
N LYS A 129 7.33 15.11 -5.38
CA LYS A 129 7.88 14.93 -4.02
C LYS A 129 9.04 15.86 -3.63
N THR A 130 9.42 16.82 -4.46
CA THR A 130 10.56 17.72 -4.18
C THR A 130 10.29 18.70 -3.05
N SER A 131 9.02 19.04 -2.78
CA SER A 131 8.61 19.94 -1.70
C SER A 131 8.54 19.29 -0.33
N THR A 132 8.74 17.98 -0.21
CA THR A 132 8.72 17.26 1.07
C THR A 132 10.13 16.99 1.58
N SER A 133 10.32 17.08 2.90
CA SER A 133 11.59 16.75 3.56
C SER A 133 11.54 15.35 4.16
N VAL A 134 12.70 14.73 4.36
CA VAL A 134 12.81 13.42 5.03
C VAL A 134 13.07 13.63 6.52
N LYS A 135 12.06 13.38 7.35
CA LYS A 135 12.10 13.51 8.81
C LYS A 135 11.12 12.51 9.44
N VAL A 136 11.11 12.46 10.77
CA VAL A 136 10.02 11.82 11.52
C VAL A 136 8.86 12.80 11.61
N PHE A 137 7.67 12.34 11.22
CA PHE A 137 6.42 13.08 11.32
C PHE A 137 5.38 12.25 12.06
N SER A 138 4.42 12.91 12.68
CA SER A 138 3.31 12.27 13.39
C SER A 138 2.01 13.06 13.22
N GLY A 139 0.87 12.38 13.26
CA GLY A 139 -0.46 12.99 13.19
C GLY A 139 -1.56 11.95 13.33
N SER A 140 -2.82 12.37 13.28
CA SER A 140 -3.92 11.40 13.17
C SER A 140 -3.98 10.81 11.77
N VAL A 141 -4.53 9.60 11.64
CA VAL A 141 -4.81 8.97 10.34
C VAL A 141 -5.77 9.84 9.52
N TRP A 142 -6.76 10.44 10.18
CA TRP A 142 -7.72 11.31 9.51
C TRP A 142 -7.06 12.53 8.86
N ASP A 143 -6.12 13.18 9.54
CA ASP A 143 -5.41 14.36 9.01
C ASP A 143 -4.57 14.06 7.76
N GLN A 144 -4.37 12.78 7.42
CA GLN A 144 -3.66 12.38 6.20
C GLN A 144 -4.56 12.36 4.96
N THR A 145 -5.87 12.54 5.13
CA THR A 145 -6.84 12.61 4.03
C THR A 145 -6.96 14.03 3.53
N TYR A 146 -6.52 14.30 2.30
CA TYR A 146 -6.77 15.60 1.69
C TYR A 146 -8.21 15.67 1.13
N PRO A 147 -9.00 16.69 1.48
CA PRO A 147 -10.41 16.77 1.10
C PRO A 147 -10.59 17.34 -0.31
N TYR A 148 -10.16 16.60 -1.33
CA TYR A 148 -10.43 16.96 -2.74
C TYR A 148 -11.95 17.10 -2.98
N VAL A 149 -12.34 18.02 -3.88
CA VAL A 149 -13.77 18.25 -4.17
C VAL A 149 -14.45 16.96 -4.60
N ARG A 150 -13.84 16.20 -5.52
CA ARG A 150 -14.23 14.81 -5.79
C ARG A 150 -13.32 13.88 -4.98
N PRO A 151 -13.85 12.87 -4.26
CA PRO A 151 -13.00 11.83 -3.68
C PRO A 151 -12.12 11.19 -4.75
N GLN A 152 -10.83 11.07 -4.44
CA GLN A 152 -9.82 10.46 -5.31
C GLN A 152 -8.64 10.00 -4.44
N GLU A 153 -7.67 9.28 -5.03
CA GLU A 153 -6.44 8.94 -4.33
C GLU A 153 -5.83 10.16 -3.62
N THR A 154 -5.43 9.98 -2.36
CA THR A 154 -4.83 11.04 -1.52
C THR A 154 -3.94 10.44 -0.43
N GLY A 155 -3.09 11.26 0.21
CA GLY A 155 -2.45 10.91 1.47
C GLY A 155 -1.18 10.07 1.33
N ASN A 156 -0.77 9.74 0.10
CA ASN A 156 0.42 8.96 -0.16
C ASN A 156 1.68 9.65 0.40
N LYS A 157 2.55 8.88 1.06
CA LYS A 157 3.88 9.30 1.51
C LYS A 157 4.92 8.49 0.73
N THR A 158 6.00 9.14 0.33
CA THR A 158 7.05 8.51 -0.48
C THR A 158 8.35 8.35 0.28
N ASP A 159 9.19 7.41 -0.19
CA ASP A 159 10.51 7.14 0.36
C ASP A 159 10.44 6.90 1.89
N ILE A 160 9.44 6.14 2.36
CA ILE A 160 9.22 5.81 3.76
C ILE A 160 10.24 4.74 4.18
N ARG A 161 10.99 4.99 5.24
CA ARG A 161 11.90 4.02 5.87
C ARG A 161 11.13 3.15 6.86
N TRP A 162 10.26 3.77 7.65
CA TRP A 162 9.29 3.07 8.47
C TRP A 162 8.02 3.90 8.70
N MET A 163 6.90 3.22 8.94
CA MET A 163 5.59 3.80 9.26
C MET A 163 4.92 2.96 10.34
N ALA A 164 4.33 3.61 11.33
CA ALA A 164 3.70 3.00 12.48
C ALA A 164 2.26 3.48 12.63
N LEU A 165 1.35 2.53 12.83
CA LEU A 165 -0.02 2.79 13.26
C LEU A 165 -0.23 2.23 14.66
N ASP A 166 -0.84 3.02 15.54
CA ASP A 166 -1.00 2.64 16.95
C ASP A 166 -2.26 3.23 17.60
N ASN A 167 -2.64 2.69 18.75
CA ASN A 167 -3.87 3.04 19.47
C ASN A 167 -3.67 3.64 20.88
N GLY A 168 -2.45 3.98 21.28
CA GLY A 168 -2.16 4.39 22.67
C GLY A 168 -1.44 3.37 23.51
N THR A 169 -1.53 2.10 23.14
CA THR A 169 -1.03 1.01 23.99
C THR A 169 -0.16 0.05 23.20
N ILE A 170 -0.61 -0.30 22.00
CA ILE A 170 0.08 -1.18 21.06
C ILE A 170 0.03 -0.58 19.67
N GLY A 171 0.95 -1.02 18.82
CA GLY A 171 0.97 -0.62 17.43
C GLY A 171 1.58 -1.68 16.51
N LEU A 172 1.54 -1.38 15.21
CA LEU A 172 2.14 -2.15 14.15
C LEU A 172 3.07 -1.25 13.34
N LEU A 173 4.34 -1.66 13.23
CA LEU A 173 5.40 -0.96 12.53
C LEU A 173 5.71 -1.68 11.21
N ALA A 174 5.59 -0.96 10.09
CA ALA A 174 6.08 -1.39 8.79
C ALA A 174 7.45 -0.77 8.51
N ILE A 175 8.41 -1.57 8.05
CA ILE A 175 9.81 -1.16 7.83
C ILE A 175 10.20 -1.51 6.39
N GLY A 176 10.65 -0.52 5.62
CA GLY A 176 11.08 -0.70 4.24
C GLY A 176 12.44 -1.37 4.10
N GLN A 177 12.70 -1.98 2.95
CA GLN A 177 13.99 -2.57 2.58
C GLN A 177 14.48 -2.04 1.21
N PRO A 178 15.09 -0.84 1.13
CA PRO A 178 15.35 0.14 2.20
C PRO A 178 14.19 1.11 2.45
N THR A 179 13.29 1.28 1.48
CA THR A 179 12.13 2.18 1.59
C THR A 179 10.91 1.61 0.88
N PHE A 180 9.73 2.13 1.22
CA PHE A 180 8.46 1.88 0.55
C PHE A 180 7.68 3.20 0.37
N ASP A 181 6.65 3.20 -0.45
CA ASP A 181 5.65 4.27 -0.52
C ASP A 181 4.35 3.76 0.13
N GLY A 182 3.41 4.62 0.51
CA GLY A 182 2.14 4.14 1.05
C GLY A 182 1.25 5.20 1.65
N SER A 183 0.03 4.81 2.00
CA SER A 183 -1.01 5.68 2.56
C SER A 183 -1.83 4.96 3.63
N VAL A 184 -2.51 5.75 4.45
CA VAL A 184 -3.42 5.27 5.50
C VAL A 184 -4.73 6.04 5.42
N HIS A 185 -5.86 5.35 5.61
CA HIS A 185 -7.19 5.92 5.44
C HIS A 185 -8.11 5.44 6.55
N GLN A 186 -8.77 6.36 7.26
CA GLN A 186 -9.73 5.99 8.33
C GLN A 186 -11.10 5.59 7.77
N TYR A 187 -11.13 5.00 6.58
CA TYR A 187 -12.31 4.56 5.84
C TYR A 187 -11.86 3.48 4.82
N PRO A 188 -12.78 2.64 4.32
CA PRO A 188 -12.45 1.72 3.23
C PRO A 188 -11.84 2.49 2.06
N TYR A 189 -10.66 2.10 1.60
CA TYR A 189 -9.95 2.76 0.50
C TYR A 189 -10.81 2.83 -0.79
N SER A 190 -11.74 1.89 -0.96
CA SER A 190 -12.72 1.89 -2.05
C SER A 190 -13.66 3.09 -2.06
N ASP A 191 -13.81 3.82 -0.94
CA ASP A 191 -14.62 5.03 -0.87
C ASP A 191 -14.04 6.19 -1.70
N LEU A 192 -12.76 6.11 -2.07
CA LEU A 192 -12.12 7.06 -2.98
C LEU A 192 -12.35 6.72 -4.46
N ASP A 193 -12.86 5.53 -4.76
CA ASP A 193 -12.96 5.03 -6.12
C ASP A 193 -14.00 5.80 -6.94
N TYR A 194 -13.77 5.90 -8.24
CA TYR A 194 -14.64 6.68 -9.12
C TYR A 194 -16.01 6.01 -9.27
N VAL A 195 -17.08 6.77 -9.00
CA VAL A 195 -18.48 6.39 -9.24
C VAL A 195 -19.01 7.21 -10.42
N PRO A 196 -19.27 6.58 -11.59
CA PRO A 196 -19.82 7.28 -12.75
C PRO A 196 -21.12 7.99 -12.42
N ALA A 197 -21.23 9.26 -12.83
CA ALA A 197 -22.37 10.15 -12.52
C ALA A 197 -22.64 10.36 -11.01
N GLY A 198 -21.76 9.90 -10.13
CA GLY A 198 -21.83 10.15 -8.70
C GLY A 198 -21.57 11.61 -8.39
N ARG A 199 -22.38 12.20 -7.50
CA ARG A 199 -22.20 13.58 -7.00
C ARG A 199 -21.42 13.59 -5.69
N HIS A 200 -20.37 12.76 -5.61
CA HIS A 200 -19.63 12.63 -4.38
C HIS A 200 -18.69 13.81 -4.15
N HIS A 201 -18.82 14.45 -2.99
CA HIS A 201 -18.03 15.60 -2.57
C HIS A 201 -17.08 15.20 -1.43
N GLY A 202 -15.76 15.21 -1.63
CA GLY A 202 -14.81 14.64 -0.67
C GLY A 202 -14.90 15.23 0.73
N LYS A 203 -15.01 16.56 0.85
CA LYS A 203 -15.17 17.23 2.16
C LYS A 203 -16.46 16.84 2.88
N LEU A 204 -17.53 16.50 2.16
CA LEU A 204 -18.85 16.22 2.75
C LEU A 204 -19.07 14.71 2.96
N ASP A 205 -18.66 13.89 2.00
CA ASP A 205 -18.99 12.47 1.92
C ASP A 205 -17.94 11.54 2.54
N LEU A 206 -16.67 11.98 2.60
CA LEU A 206 -15.65 11.22 3.33
C LEU A 206 -15.74 11.58 4.82
N GLN A 207 -15.89 10.55 5.64
CA GLN A 207 -15.94 10.65 7.09
C GLN A 207 -15.14 9.48 7.69
N PRO A 208 -14.56 9.63 8.89
CA PRO A 208 -13.99 8.50 9.62
C PRO A 208 -15.02 7.38 9.82
N LYS A 209 -14.63 6.14 9.50
CA LYS A 209 -15.43 4.92 9.65
C LYS A 209 -14.78 3.93 10.61
N ASN A 210 -15.42 2.78 10.81
CA ASN A 210 -14.98 1.77 11.77
C ASN A 210 -13.80 0.90 11.26
N GLN A 211 -12.79 1.50 10.65
CA GLN A 211 -11.55 0.84 10.21
C GLN A 211 -10.45 1.83 9.85
N VAL A 212 -9.23 1.31 9.73
CA VAL A 212 -8.10 1.98 9.08
C VAL A 212 -7.56 1.08 7.97
N ASP A 213 -7.69 1.50 6.71
CA ASP A 213 -7.03 0.85 5.59
C ASP A 213 -5.58 1.33 5.52
N TRP A 214 -4.63 0.39 5.46
CA TRP A 214 -3.21 0.68 5.33
C TRP A 214 -2.67 0.06 4.05
N LEU A 215 -2.14 0.90 3.17
CA LEU A 215 -1.50 0.54 1.91
C LEU A 215 0.01 0.67 2.05
N ILE A 216 0.74 -0.40 1.74
CA ILE A 216 2.19 -0.51 1.85
C ILE A 216 2.72 -0.93 0.47
N ASP A 217 3.34 0.01 -0.24
CA ASP A 217 3.60 -0.08 -1.67
C ASP A 217 5.09 -0.14 -1.99
N TYR A 218 5.45 -0.98 -2.97
CA TYR A 218 6.73 -0.82 -3.67
C TYR A 218 6.76 0.55 -4.35
N ARG A 219 5.73 0.83 -5.14
CA ARG A 219 5.53 2.06 -5.88
C ARG A 219 4.07 2.20 -6.31
N GLN A 220 3.73 3.44 -6.57
CA GLN A 220 2.51 3.86 -7.24
C GLN A 220 2.89 4.75 -8.43
N THR A 221 2.22 4.59 -9.57
CA THR A 221 2.43 5.41 -10.77
C THR A 221 2.24 6.91 -10.45
N GLY A 222 2.95 7.79 -11.14
CA GLY A 222 2.89 9.25 -10.95
C GLY A 222 1.46 9.84 -11.08
N VAL A 223 1.30 11.09 -10.65
CA VAL A 223 0.01 11.81 -10.77
C VAL A 223 -0.16 12.48 -12.14
N GLY A 224 0.94 12.71 -12.88
CA GLY A 224 0.92 13.42 -14.15
C GLY A 224 0.50 14.89 -14.00
N GLY A 225 -0.08 15.46 -15.05
CA GLY A 225 -0.64 16.81 -15.01
C GLY A 225 -0.19 17.75 -16.13
N ASP A 226 0.56 17.28 -17.15
CA ASP A 226 0.84 18.09 -18.34
C ASP A 226 -0.46 18.59 -19.00
N ASN A 227 -1.50 17.75 -18.97
CA ASN A 227 -2.91 18.14 -19.08
C ASN A 227 -3.81 17.08 -18.41
N SER A 228 -5.11 17.36 -18.30
CA SER A 228 -6.10 16.48 -17.65
C SER A 228 -7.11 15.86 -18.63
N TRP A 229 -6.78 15.75 -19.93
CA TRP A 229 -7.69 15.24 -20.97
C TRP A 229 -7.00 14.29 -21.97
N GLY A 230 -5.91 13.64 -21.54
CA GLY A 230 -5.27 12.58 -22.33
C GLY A 230 -3.82 12.31 -21.95
N ALA A 231 -3.10 13.31 -21.43
CA ALA A 231 -1.72 13.13 -21.01
C ALA A 231 -1.60 12.08 -19.90
N ARG A 232 -0.52 11.31 -19.96
CA ARG A 232 -0.17 10.29 -18.97
C ARG A 232 1.06 10.75 -18.19
N PRO A 233 1.30 10.20 -16.98
CA PRO A 233 2.58 10.35 -16.32
C PRO A 233 3.72 9.96 -17.26
N HIS A 234 4.84 10.69 -17.19
CA HIS A 234 6.02 10.37 -18.00
C HIS A 234 6.47 8.94 -17.71
N LEU A 235 7.01 8.24 -18.73
CA LEU A 235 7.30 6.80 -18.64
C LEU A 235 8.19 6.40 -17.45
N LYS A 236 9.12 7.27 -17.04
CA LYS A 236 9.99 7.06 -15.86
C LYS A 236 9.25 7.01 -14.51
N TYR A 237 7.96 7.38 -14.48
CA TYR A 237 7.09 7.38 -13.31
C TYR A 237 5.93 6.38 -13.46
N THR A 238 6.06 5.40 -14.35
CA THR A 238 5.03 4.41 -14.66
C THR A 238 5.55 3.01 -14.38
N LEU A 239 4.72 2.15 -13.79
CA LEU A 239 5.02 0.72 -13.67
C LEU A 239 4.58 -0.01 -14.94
N ALA A 240 5.54 -0.61 -15.65
CA ALA A 240 5.23 -1.44 -16.80
C ALA A 240 4.42 -2.68 -16.37
N GLY A 241 3.48 -3.13 -17.19
CA GLY A 241 2.70 -4.35 -16.90
C GLY A 241 3.06 -5.55 -17.75
N ASN A 242 3.96 -5.40 -18.74
CA ASN A 242 4.15 -6.38 -19.79
C ASN A 242 5.51 -7.08 -19.68
N SER A 243 5.51 -8.42 -19.62
CA SER A 243 6.72 -9.26 -19.58
C SER A 243 7.74 -8.82 -18.52
N ILE A 244 7.26 -8.48 -17.33
CA ILE A 244 8.05 -7.92 -16.24
C ILE A 244 8.00 -8.79 -14.98
N SER A 245 9.07 -8.70 -14.20
CA SER A 245 9.13 -9.23 -12.84
C SER A 245 9.37 -8.07 -11.88
N TYR A 246 8.50 -7.93 -10.87
CA TYR A 246 8.72 -7.04 -9.75
C TYR A 246 8.92 -7.84 -8.48
N GLU A 247 9.77 -7.33 -7.60
CA GLU A 247 10.00 -7.86 -6.27
C GLU A 247 9.93 -6.72 -5.26
N TYR A 248 9.20 -6.96 -4.18
CA TYR A 248 8.96 -6.02 -3.11
C TYR A 248 9.15 -6.73 -1.77
N HIS A 249 9.79 -6.05 -0.83
CA HIS A 249 10.15 -6.60 0.47
C HIS A 249 10.03 -5.53 1.55
N PHE A 250 9.37 -5.88 2.66
CA PHE A 250 9.26 -5.06 3.85
C PHE A 250 9.08 -5.95 5.09
N TYR A 251 9.28 -5.35 6.27
CA TYR A 251 8.99 -6.02 7.54
C TYR A 251 7.73 -5.48 8.19
N LEU A 252 7.02 -6.34 8.94
CA LEU A 252 6.06 -5.94 9.95
C LEU A 252 6.55 -6.34 11.34
N ARG A 253 6.29 -5.49 12.33
CA ARG A 253 6.62 -5.75 13.72
C ARG A 253 5.57 -5.15 14.66
N PRO A 254 4.94 -5.94 15.55
CA PRO A 254 4.14 -5.37 16.62
C PRO A 254 5.04 -4.67 17.64
N PHE A 255 4.55 -3.61 18.25
CA PHE A 255 5.25 -2.87 19.31
C PHE A 255 4.29 -2.42 20.41
N VAL A 256 4.83 -2.04 21.56
CA VAL A 256 4.10 -1.41 22.67
C VAL A 256 4.48 0.05 22.81
N LYS A 257 3.64 0.86 23.46
CA LYS A 257 3.79 2.33 23.56
C LYS A 257 5.20 2.81 23.92
N ASP A 258 5.89 2.09 24.81
CA ASP A 258 7.19 2.51 25.36
C ASP A 258 8.39 2.06 24.50
N ASP A 259 8.16 1.34 23.40
CA ASP A 259 9.20 0.97 22.47
C ASP A 259 9.71 2.18 21.65
N ASP A 260 11.03 2.31 21.51
CA ASP A 260 11.63 3.28 20.59
C ASP A 260 11.56 2.78 19.14
N LEU A 261 10.67 3.37 18.34
CA LEU A 261 10.43 2.98 16.94
C LEU A 261 11.70 3.07 16.08
N MET A 262 12.57 4.05 16.35
CA MET A 262 13.80 4.20 15.59
C MET A 262 14.76 3.03 15.83
N THR A 263 14.90 2.59 17.07
CA THR A 263 15.70 1.44 17.47
C THR A 263 15.09 0.16 16.93
N LEU A 264 13.77 -0.04 17.10
CA LEU A 264 13.06 -1.20 16.55
C LEU A 264 13.22 -1.32 15.03
N SER A 265 13.17 -0.21 14.30
CA SER A 265 13.30 -0.20 12.83
C SER A 265 14.68 -0.65 12.33
N LYS A 266 15.70 -0.64 13.19
CA LYS A 266 17.08 -1.01 12.87
C LYS A 266 17.45 -2.43 13.30
N LEU A 267 16.56 -3.14 14.01
CA LEU A 267 16.83 -4.50 14.44
C LEU A 267 16.94 -5.42 13.24
N LYS A 268 18.16 -5.90 12.97
CA LYS A 268 18.44 -6.85 11.91
C LYS A 268 18.08 -8.27 12.35
N ILE A 269 17.65 -9.07 11.39
CA ILE A 269 17.61 -10.53 11.52
C ILE A 269 19.06 -10.99 11.65
N LYS A 270 19.38 -11.65 12.76
CA LYS A 270 20.62 -12.43 12.90
C LYS A 270 20.35 -13.87 12.51
#